data_AF-A0A6M4GDV3-F1
#
_entry.id   AF-A0A6M4GDV3-F1
#
_cell.length_a   1.000
_cell.length_b   1.000
_cell.length_c   1.000
_cell.angle_alpha   90.00
_cell.angle_beta   90.00
_cell.angle_gamma   90.00
#
_symmetry.space_group_name_H-M   'P 1'
#
loop_
_entity.id
_entity.type
_entity.pdbx_description
1 polymer ?
#
loop_
_entity_poly.entity_id
_entity_poly.type
_entity_poly.pdbx_seq_one_letter_code
_entity_poly.pdbx_strand_id
1 'polypeptide(L)' 'MRKRERDRAERVRSEGGPQPSLRERAVALARRRGVVRTKDLASIGVPRCYLSPMCDEGLLVRVGHGRYSAGSNP' A
#
# COMPACT_ATOMS: atom_id res chain seq x y z
N MET A 1 12.55 -8.09 21.76
CA MET A 1 11.70 -6.94 22.15
C MET A 1 11.50 -6.04 20.92
N ARG A 2 10.45 -6.30 20.10
CA ARG A 2 10.18 -5.63 18.81
C ARG A 2 9.33 -4.37 19.07
N LYS A 3 9.93 -3.19 18.95
CA LYS A 3 9.31 -1.90 19.30
C LYS A 3 9.25 -1.02 18.04
N ARG A 4 8.14 -0.28 17.87
CA ARG A 4 7.86 0.74 16.83
C ARG A 4 7.38 0.10 15.52
N GLU A 5 6.23 0.39 14.91
CA GLU A 5 5.40 1.59 14.84
C GLU A 5 3.94 1.14 14.63
N ARG A 6 3.15 1.18 15.70
CA ARG A 6 1.71 0.97 15.69
C ARG A 6 1.08 2.32 16.00
N ASP A 7 1.24 3.29 15.12
CA ASP A 7 0.66 4.62 15.31
C ASP A 7 0.63 5.38 13.97
N ARG A 8 -0.43 6.16 13.73
CA ARG A 8 -0.53 7.20 12.67
C ARG A 8 -1.17 6.86 11.30
N ALA A 9 -2.00 5.83 11.17
CA ALA A 9 -2.91 5.73 10.01
C ALA A 9 -4.33 6.30 10.30
N GLU A 10 -4.59 6.71 11.54
CA GLU A 10 -5.93 7.05 12.03
C GLU A 10 -6.17 8.57 12.15
N ARG A 11 -5.81 9.33 11.12
CA ARG A 11 -6.26 10.72 11.00
C ARG A 11 -6.56 11.06 9.55
N VAL A 12 -7.71 10.62 9.06
CA VAL A 12 -8.47 11.53 8.21
C VAL A 12 -9.95 11.47 8.57
N ARG A 13 -10.36 12.44 9.38
CA ARG A 13 -11.74 12.92 9.40
C ARG A 13 -11.84 14.07 8.43
N SER A 14 -13.04 14.21 7.86
CA SER A 14 -13.55 15.35 7.11
C SER A 14 -13.09 15.41 5.65
N GLU A 15 -13.92 14.84 4.76
CA GLU A 15 -14.62 15.55 3.67
C GLU A 15 -15.24 14.53 2.71
N GLY A 16 -16.56 14.31 2.84
CA GLY A 16 -17.52 14.06 1.75
C GLY A 16 -17.38 12.86 0.80
N GLY A 17 -16.33 12.05 0.86
CA GLY A 17 -16.18 10.82 0.09
C GLY A 17 -15.10 9.93 0.70
N PRO A 18 -15.13 8.60 0.47
CA PRO A 18 -14.08 7.72 0.98
C PRO A 18 -12.76 8.15 0.34
N GLN A 19 -11.92 8.87 1.11
CA GLN A 19 -10.56 9.13 0.68
C GLN A 19 -9.90 7.78 0.46
N PRO A 20 -9.31 7.53 -0.72
CA PRO A 20 -8.75 6.22 -1.01
C PRO A 20 -7.73 5.91 0.06
N SER A 21 -8.02 4.83 0.79
CA SER A 21 -7.19 4.35 1.87
C SER A 21 -5.76 4.19 1.36
N LEU A 22 -4.77 4.26 2.23
CA LEU A 22 -3.36 4.06 1.88
C LEU A 22 -3.16 2.75 1.06
N ARG A 23 -3.99 1.74 1.35
CA ARG A 23 -4.19 0.49 0.59
C ARG A 23 -4.67 0.72 -0.84
N GLU A 24 -5.78 1.42 -1.01
CA GLU A 24 -6.36 1.71 -2.32
C GLU A 24 -5.42 2.55 -3.18
N ARG A 25 -4.69 3.51 -2.60
CA ARG A 25 -3.67 4.29 -3.33
C ARG A 25 -2.54 3.40 -3.84
N ALA A 26 -2.09 2.44 -3.03
CA ALA A 26 -1.07 1.46 -3.43
C ALA A 26 -1.57 0.58 -4.58
N VAL A 27 -2.78 0.04 -4.46
CA VAL A 27 -3.41 -0.82 -5.47
C VAL A 27 -3.67 -0.03 -6.76
N ALA A 28 -4.19 1.19 -6.68
CA ALA A 28 -4.43 2.04 -7.84
C ALA A 28 -3.14 2.36 -8.59
N LEU A 29 -2.05 2.66 -7.87
CA LEU A 29 -0.75 2.88 -8.48
C LEU A 29 -0.23 1.61 -9.18
N ALA A 30 -0.38 0.46 -8.53
CA ALA A 30 0.01 -0.83 -9.08
C ALA A 30 -0.84 -1.22 -10.30
N ARG A 31 -2.15 -0.98 -10.29
CA ARG A 31 -3.04 -1.18 -11.45
C ARG A 31 -2.69 -0.26 -12.61
N ARG A 32 -2.36 1.01 -12.33
CA ARG A 32 -2.02 2.01 -13.36
C ARG A 32 -0.65 1.78 -14.01
N ARG A 33 0.34 1.31 -13.26
CA ARG A 33 1.71 1.06 -13.76
C ARG A 33 2.01 -0.42 -14.05
N GLY A 34 1.12 -1.34 -13.68
CA GLY A 34 1.35 -2.77 -13.69
C GLY A 34 2.28 -3.21 -12.55
N VAL A 35 3.56 -2.84 -12.62
CA VAL A 35 4.56 -3.16 -11.61
C VAL A 35 5.14 -1.89 -11.00
N VAL A 36 5.04 -1.77 -9.68
CA VAL A 36 5.53 -0.65 -8.89
C VAL A 36 6.69 -1.07 -8.00
N ARG A 37 7.66 -0.17 -7.80
CA ARG A 37 8.75 -0.41 -6.84
C ARG A 37 8.36 0.05 -5.45
N THR A 38 9.05 -0.46 -4.43
CA THR A 38 8.95 0.07 -3.06
C THR A 38 9.14 1.59 -3.00
N LYS A 39 10.01 2.16 -3.84
CA LYS A 39 10.24 3.60 -3.92
C LYS A 39 9.02 4.36 -4.45
N ASP A 40 8.31 3.81 -5.43
CA ASP A 40 7.10 4.42 -6.00
C ASP A 40 5.97 4.43 -4.97
N LEU A 41 5.83 3.32 -4.22
CA LEU A 41 4.86 3.20 -3.13
C LEU A 41 5.20 4.17 -1.98
N ALA A 42 6.48 4.26 -1.59
CA ALA A 42 6.91 5.24 -0.60
C ALA A 42 6.63 6.69 -1.06
N SER A 43 6.80 7.00 -2.35
CA SER A 43 6.55 8.33 -2.91
C SER A 43 5.08 8.75 -2.86
N ILE A 44 4.13 7.80 -2.83
CA ILE A 44 2.70 8.10 -2.65
C ILE A 44 2.28 8.06 -1.17
N GLY A 45 3.23 7.88 -0.26
CA GLY A 45 3.00 7.83 1.18
C GLY A 45 2.70 6.44 1.73
N VAL A 46 3.03 5.36 1.01
CA VAL A 46 2.86 3.97 1.47
C VAL A 46 4.16 3.49 2.12
N PRO A 47 4.22 3.30 3.45
CA PRO A 47 5.42 2.84 4.13
C PRO A 47 5.73 1.38 3.80
N ARG A 48 7.02 1.02 3.83
CA ARG A 48 7.47 -0.35 3.53
C ARG A 48 6.90 -1.40 4.48
N CYS A 49 6.65 -1.05 5.74
CA CYS A 49 6.05 -1.94 6.73
C CYS A 49 4.61 -2.35 6.37
N TYR A 50 3.90 -1.55 5.58
CA TYR A 50 2.55 -1.84 5.11
C TYR A 50 2.51 -2.75 3.87
N LEU A 51 3.64 -2.96 3.19
CA LEU A 51 3.69 -3.82 2.00
C LEU A 51 3.50 -5.30 2.33
N SER A 52 4.06 -5.77 3.45
CA SER A 52 3.93 -7.18 3.83
C SER A 52 2.48 -7.56 4.16
N PRO A 53 1.74 -6.80 5.01
CA PRO A 53 0.32 -7.03 5.23
C PRO A 53 -0.52 -6.91 3.95
N MET A 54 -0.25 -5.92 3.08
CA MET A 54 -0.97 -5.80 1.81
C MET A 54 -0.73 -7.00 0.88
N CYS A 55 0.46 -7.61 0.92
CA CYS A 55 0.70 -8.85 0.21
C CYS A 55 -0.01 -10.06 0.84
N ASP A 56 -0.06 -10.11 2.17
CA ASP A 56 -0.75 -11.17 2.92
C ASP A 56 -2.27 -11.14 2.66
N GLU A 57 -2.84 -9.94 2.61
CA GLU A 57 -4.25 -9.71 2.27
C GLU A 57 -4.57 -9.87 0.77
N GLY A 58 -3.57 -10.15 -0.08
CA GLY A 58 -3.74 -10.34 -1.52
C GLY A 58 -4.02 -9.05 -2.31
N LEU A 59 -3.85 -7.87 -1.71
CA LEU A 59 -4.01 -6.57 -2.37
C LEU A 59 -2.85 -6.27 -3.33
N LEU A 60 -1.64 -6.68 -2.94
CA LEU A 60 -0.43 -6.58 -3.74
C LEU A 60 0.21 -7.95 -3.91
N VAL A 61 0.89 -8.16 -5.03
CA VAL A 61 1.67 -9.38 -5.27
C VAL A 61 3.12 -9.01 -5.47
N ARG A 62 4.01 -9.61 -4.68
CA ARG A 62 5.45 -9.41 -4.86
C ARG A 62 5.92 -10.20 -6.07
N VAL A 63 6.11 -9.51 -7.19
CA VAL A 63 6.60 -10.09 -8.46
C VAL A 63 8.13 -10.20 -8.52
N GLY A 64 8.85 -9.58 -7.59
CA GLY A 64 10.31 -9.67 -7.52
C GLY A 64 10.94 -8.91 -6.36
N HIS A 65 12.26 -8.76 -6.37
CA HIS A 65 12.96 -8.02 -5.33
C HIS A 65 12.58 -6.52 -5.38
N GLY A 66 11.85 -6.05 -4.37
CA GLY A 66 11.37 -4.65 -4.29
C GLY A 66 10.34 -4.26 -5.36
N ARG A 67 9.72 -5.24 -6.03
CA ARG A 67 8.71 -5.03 -7.09
C ARG A 67 7.39 -5.67 -6.69
N TYR A 68 6.32 -4.91 -6.86
CA TYR A 68 4.97 -5.27 -6.46
C TYR A 68 4.02 -5.00 -7.62
N SER A 69 3.02 -5.86 -7.81
CA SER A 69 1.94 -5.70 -8.76
C SER A 69 0.61 -5.61 -8.00
N ALA A 70 -0.43 -5.08 -8.65
CA ALA A 70 -1.78 -5.19 -8.11
C ALA A 70 -2.13 -6.68 -7.99
N GLY A 71 -2.67 -7.07 -6.85
CA GLY A 71 -3.27 -8.38 -6.69
C GLY A 71 -4.54 -8.49 -7.53
N SER A 72 -4.84 -9.70 -7.96
CA SER A 72 -6.03 -10.00 -8.77
C SER A 72 -7.32 -10.03 -7.94
N ASN A 73 -7.29 -9.61 -6.66
CA ASN A 73 -8.49 -9.62 -5.84
C ASN A 73 -9.47 -8.54 -6.37
N PRO A 74 -10.67 -8.93 -6.85
CA PRO A 74 -11.66 -8.02 -7.40
C PRO A 74 -12.26 -7.10 -6.34
#